data_AF-A0A1Y4SXU5-F1
#
_entry.id   AF-A0A1Y4SXU5-F1
#
_cell.length_a   1.000
_cell.length_b   1.000
_cell.length_c   1.000
_cell.angle_alpha   90.00
_cell.angle_beta   90.00
_cell.angle_gamma   90.00
#
_symmetry.space_group_name_H-M   'P 1'
#
loop_
_entity.id
_entity.type
_entity.pdbx_description
1 polymer ?
#
loop_
_entity_poly.entity_id
_entity_poly.type
_entity_poly.pdbx_seq_one_letter_code
_entity_poly.pdbx_strand_id
1 'polypeptide(L)'
;MKIKKLLSLFFVFLSIFCFIMKPKDVYAADIQQRVYSTDMVVPTYGTISMAFIYDYNADTKKKTFVKWTTYKVKPVNGSTCWYISRDVKQNGNGLIMTVTAQGYNYNTRVTSPVYKFVRNV
;
A
#
# COMPACT_ATOMS: atom_id res chain seq x y z
N MET A 1 53.19 -14.10 38.22
CA MET A 1 53.00 -14.42 36.77
C MET A 1 51.60 -14.98 36.41
N LYS A 2 50.57 -14.83 37.27
CA LYS A 2 49.22 -15.39 37.02
C LYS A 2 48.17 -14.35 36.55
N ILE A 3 48.33 -13.09 36.97
CA ILE A 3 47.39 -11.99 36.65
C ILE A 3 47.37 -11.64 35.16
N LYS A 4 48.53 -11.63 34.48
CA LYS A 4 48.60 -11.33 33.04
C LYS A 4 47.84 -12.35 32.18
N LYS A 5 47.83 -13.62 32.57
CA LYS A 5 47.08 -14.68 31.88
C LYS A 5 45.57 -14.54 32.11
N LEU A 6 45.16 -14.19 33.33
CA LEU A 6 43.75 -13.95 33.66
C LEU A 6 43.18 -12.74 32.89
N LEU A 7 43.96 -11.66 32.81
CA LEU A 7 43.58 -10.45 32.09
C LEU A 7 43.45 -10.71 30.58
N SER A 8 44.40 -11.47 30.01
CA SER A 8 44.33 -11.89 28.61
C SER A 8 43.11 -12.76 28.33
N LEU A 9 42.76 -13.69 29.23
CA LEU A 9 41.57 -14.53 29.08
C LEU A 9 40.29 -13.69 29.15
N PHE A 10 40.23 -12.70 30.05
CA PHE A 10 39.10 -11.79 30.17
C PHE A 10 38.88 -10.97 28.89
N PHE A 11 39.96 -10.46 28.28
CA PHE A 11 39.85 -9.72 27.01
C PHE A 11 39.38 -10.60 25.84
N VAL A 12 39.76 -11.89 25.82
CA VAL A 12 39.25 -12.85 24.83
C VAL A 12 37.77 -13.15 25.05
N PHE A 13 37.34 -13.33 26.30
CA PHE A 13 35.91 -13.50 26.60
C PHE A 13 35.08 -12.27 26.28
N LEU A 14 35.61 -11.07 26.56
CA LEU A 14 34.95 -9.81 26.26
C LEU A 14 34.84 -9.59 24.75
N SER A 15 35.88 -9.93 23.97
CA SER A 15 35.83 -9.83 22.50
C SER A 15 34.83 -10.80 21.89
N ILE A 16 34.77 -12.05 22.38
CA ILE A 16 33.75 -13.04 21.99
C ILE A 16 32.35 -12.54 22.37
N PHE A 17 32.17 -12.00 23.57
CA PHE A 17 30.89 -11.46 24.02
C PHE A 17 30.43 -10.28 23.17
N CYS A 18 31.32 -9.34 22.82
CA CYS A 18 31.02 -8.26 21.89
C CYS A 18 30.73 -8.74 20.47
N PHE A 19 31.30 -9.87 20.03
CA PHE A 19 31.02 -10.47 18.72
C PHE A 19 29.67 -11.20 18.68
N ILE A 20 29.25 -11.82 19.80
CA ILE A 20 27.95 -12.48 19.94
C ILE A 20 26.84 -11.44 20.14
N MET A 21 27.12 -10.38 20.90
CA MET A 21 26.30 -9.17 21.00
C MET A 21 26.50 -8.30 19.74
N LYS A 22 26.27 -8.86 18.55
CA LYS A 22 25.96 -7.98 17.42
C LYS A 22 24.78 -7.13 17.87
N PRO A 23 24.86 -5.78 17.80
CA PRO A 23 23.68 -4.97 17.97
C PRO A 23 22.69 -5.52 16.97
N LYS A 24 21.58 -6.09 17.48
CA LYS A 24 20.46 -6.55 16.67
C LYS A 24 20.26 -5.45 15.66
N ASP A 25 20.58 -5.78 14.41
CA ASP A 25 20.73 -4.81 13.35
C ASP A 25 19.58 -3.83 13.44
N VAL A 26 19.88 -2.55 13.23
CA VAL A 26 18.89 -1.51 13.01
C VAL A 26 17.96 -2.06 11.93
N TYR A 27 16.90 -2.76 12.34
CA TYR A 27 15.92 -3.33 11.44
C TYR A 27 15.22 -2.10 10.92
N ALA A 28 15.74 -1.53 9.82
CA ALA A 28 14.91 -0.84 8.88
C ALA A 28 13.72 -1.77 8.69
N ALA A 29 12.57 -1.37 9.22
CA ALA A 29 11.38 -2.18 9.15
C ALA A 29 11.25 -2.69 7.71
N ASP A 30 10.97 -3.98 7.53
CA ASP A 30 10.83 -4.57 6.19
C ASP A 30 9.59 -3.98 5.52
N ILE A 31 9.79 -2.77 4.98
CA ILE A 31 8.81 -1.95 4.31
C ILE A 31 8.97 -2.25 2.83
N GLN A 32 7.97 -2.92 2.29
CA GLN A 32 7.90 -3.28 0.88
C GLN A 32 6.88 -2.39 0.20
N GLN A 33 7.26 -1.77 -0.91
CA GLN A 33 6.30 -1.10 -1.78
C GLN A 33 5.49 -2.12 -2.57
N ARG A 34 4.17 -1.96 -2.53
CA ARG A 34 3.21 -2.82 -3.22
C ARG A 34 2.21 -1.98 -4.00
N VAL A 35 1.59 -2.59 -5.00
CA VAL A 35 0.54 -1.98 -5.81
C VAL A 35 -0.77 -2.70 -5.52
N TYR A 36 -1.82 -1.94 -5.23
CA TYR A 36 -3.19 -2.44 -5.27
C TYR A 36 -3.85 -1.95 -6.55
N SER A 37 -4.50 -2.83 -7.30
CA SER A 37 -5.27 -2.49 -8.50
C SER A 37 -6.64 -3.14 -8.48
N THR A 38 -7.64 -2.44 -9.04
CA THR A 38 -9.00 -2.96 -9.13
C THR A 38 -9.79 -2.27 -10.25
N ASP A 39 -10.77 -3.00 -10.75
CA ASP A 39 -11.74 -2.53 -11.73
C ASP A 39 -13.09 -2.22 -11.06
N MET A 40 -13.70 -1.11 -11.44
CA MET A 40 -14.99 -0.66 -10.97
C MET A 40 -15.91 -0.47 -12.16
N VAL A 41 -16.95 -1.30 -12.22
CA VAL A 41 -17.94 -1.24 -13.29
C VAL A 41 -18.99 -0.21 -12.93
N VAL A 42 -19.10 0.82 -13.78
CA VAL A 42 -20.22 1.76 -13.78
C VAL A 42 -21.24 1.19 -14.78
N PRO A 43 -22.35 0.57 -14.30
CA PRO A 43 -23.25 -0.23 -15.12
C PRO A 43 -23.68 0.49 -16.40
N THR A 44 -23.67 -0.18 -17.56
CA THR A 44 -24.03 0.38 -18.88
C THR A 44 -23.19 1.57 -19.40
N TYR A 45 -22.25 2.10 -18.60
CA TYR A 45 -21.45 3.27 -18.94
C TYR A 45 -19.96 2.96 -19.18
N GLY A 46 -19.39 2.00 -18.47
CA GLY A 46 -17.98 1.63 -18.63
C GLY A 46 -17.34 1.01 -17.40
N THR A 47 -16.03 0.81 -17.50
CA THR A 47 -15.19 0.31 -16.42
C THR A 47 -14.07 1.29 -16.13
N ILE A 48 -13.86 1.59 -14.85
CA ILE A 48 -12.75 2.40 -14.36
C ILE A 48 -11.75 1.46 -13.70
N SER A 49 -10.54 1.39 -14.25
CA SER A 49 -9.41 0.68 -13.65
C SER A 49 -8.57 1.67 -12.85
N MET A 50 -8.38 1.39 -11.56
CA MET A 50 -7.55 2.20 -10.67
C MET A 50 -6.47 1.37 -10.01
N ALA A 51 -5.34 2.01 -9.72
CA ALA A 51 -4.34 1.46 -8.85
C ALA A 51 -3.68 2.53 -7.98
N PHE A 52 -3.14 2.11 -6.84
CA PHE A 52 -2.31 2.95 -5.97
C PHE A 52 -1.17 2.14 -5.36
N ILE A 53 -0.11 2.85 -4.99
CA ILE A 53 1.05 2.32 -4.30
C ILE A 53 0.85 2.49 -2.79
N TYR A 54 1.19 1.46 -2.03
CA TYR A 54 1.23 1.48 -0.58
C TYR A 54 2.50 0.81 -0.06
N ASP A 55 2.97 1.28 1.07
CA ASP A 55 4.03 0.66 1.84
C ASP A 55 3.42 -0.40 2.75
N TYR A 56 3.99 -1.61 2.74
CA TYR A 56 3.60 -2.71 3.60
C TYR A 56 4.72 -3.04 4.57
N ASN A 57 4.47 -2.87 5.86
CA ASN A 57 5.38 -3.26 6.92
C ASN A 57 5.11 -4.73 7.30
N ALA A 58 6.07 -5.61 7.03
CA ALA A 58 5.90 -7.05 7.23
C ALA A 58 5.74 -7.45 8.71
N ASP A 59 6.31 -6.68 9.64
CA ASP A 59 6.29 -6.95 11.08
C ASP A 59 4.92 -6.63 11.69
N THR A 60 4.41 -5.44 11.40
CA THR A 60 3.15 -4.92 11.95
C THR A 60 1.94 -5.27 11.08
N LYS A 61 2.17 -5.78 9.87
CA LYS A 61 1.16 -5.96 8.82
C LYS A 61 0.48 -4.65 8.38
N LYS A 62 1.01 -3.50 8.78
CA LYS A 62 0.45 -2.19 8.49
C LYS A 62 0.69 -1.81 7.04
N LYS A 63 -0.38 -1.34 6.39
CA LYS A 63 -0.38 -0.75 5.05
C LYS A 63 -0.49 0.76 5.19
N THR A 64 0.35 1.50 4.48
CA THR A 64 0.35 2.96 4.47
C THR A 64 0.24 3.44 3.02
N PHE A 65 -0.77 4.26 2.73
CA PHE A 65 -0.92 4.81 1.39
C PHE A 65 0.26 5.72 1.03
N VAL A 66 0.79 5.58 -0.19
CA VAL A 66 1.88 6.40 -0.70
C VAL A 66 1.35 7.37 -1.76
N LYS A 67 0.86 6.84 -2.87
CA LYS A 67 0.35 7.65 -3.98
C LYS A 67 -0.55 6.86 -4.91
N TRP A 68 -1.43 7.58 -5.58
CA TRP A 68 -2.18 7.03 -6.70
C TRP A 68 -1.32 6.86 -7.95
N THR A 69 -1.67 5.87 -8.77
CA THR A 69 -1.16 5.78 -10.13
C THR A 69 -2.13 6.41 -11.13
N THR A 70 -1.73 6.41 -12.41
CA THR A 70 -2.62 6.68 -13.54
C THR A 70 -3.77 5.68 -13.53
N TYR A 71 -4.96 6.16 -13.88
CA TYR A 71 -6.17 5.35 -14.04
C TYR A 71 -6.47 5.14 -15.52
N LYS A 72 -7.34 4.18 -15.82
CA LYS A 72 -7.85 3.95 -17.17
C LYS A 72 -9.37 3.88 -17.16
N VAL A 73 -9.98 4.38 -18.22
CA VAL A 73 -11.42 4.27 -18.47
C VAL A 73 -11.60 3.44 -19.73
N LYS A 74 -12.41 2.39 -19.63
CA LYS A 74 -12.88 1.60 -20.78
C LYS A 74 -14.37 1.93 -21.00
N PRO A 75 -14.72 2.70 -22.03
CA PRO A 75 -16.11 3.04 -22.33
C PRO A 75 -16.90 1.85 -22.88
N VAL A 76 -18.22 1.97 -22.92
CA VAL A 76 -19.15 1.08 -23.63
C VAL A 76 -19.71 1.83 -24.84
N ASN A 77 -20.15 1.14 -25.89
CA ASN A 77 -20.68 1.82 -27.08
C ASN A 77 -21.81 2.81 -26.72
N GLY A 78 -21.66 4.07 -27.13
CA GLY A 78 -22.62 5.15 -26.84
C GLY A 78 -22.60 5.70 -25.41
N SER A 79 -21.68 5.27 -24.55
CA SER A 79 -21.55 5.76 -23.17
C SER A 79 -20.11 5.80 -22.66
N THR A 80 -19.83 6.62 -21.66
CA THR A 80 -18.55 6.61 -20.94
C THR A 80 -18.78 6.72 -19.44
N CYS A 81 -17.73 6.46 -18.66
CA CYS A 81 -17.70 6.78 -17.24
C CYS A 81 -16.47 7.63 -16.91
N TRP A 82 -16.60 8.48 -15.90
CA TRP A 82 -15.48 9.16 -15.27
C TRP A 82 -15.60 8.99 -13.77
N TYR A 83 -14.46 8.93 -13.07
CA TYR A 83 -14.52 9.09 -11.63
C TYR A 83 -14.61 10.57 -11.28
N ILE A 84 -15.32 10.88 -10.21
CA ILE A 84 -15.47 12.23 -9.67
C ILE A 84 -14.39 12.45 -8.60
N SER A 85 -14.25 11.48 -7.69
CA SER A 85 -13.26 11.55 -6.63
C SER A 85 -12.74 10.17 -6.24
N ARG A 86 -11.56 10.16 -5.64
CA ARG A 86 -10.94 8.95 -5.07
C ARG A 86 -10.23 9.31 -3.79
N ASP A 87 -10.27 8.42 -2.83
CA ASP A 87 -9.67 8.60 -1.52
C ASP A 87 -9.18 7.25 -0.96
N VAL A 88 -8.11 7.29 -0.17
CA VAL A 88 -7.60 6.13 0.58
C VAL A 88 -7.38 6.56 2.01
N LYS A 89 -8.09 5.91 2.94
CA LYS A 89 -7.94 6.18 4.38
C LYS A 89 -7.33 4.99 5.09
N GLN A 90 -6.57 5.28 6.15
CA GLN A 90 -6.11 4.26 7.08
C GLN A 90 -7.31 3.64 7.80
N ASN A 91 -7.33 2.31 7.90
CA ASN A 91 -8.29 1.57 8.71
C ASN A 91 -7.58 0.46 9.49
N GLY A 92 -7.22 0.75 10.74
CA GLY A 92 -6.33 -0.13 11.51
C GLY A 92 -5.01 -0.36 10.76
N ASN A 93 -4.64 -1.62 10.56
CA ASN A 93 -3.45 -2.00 9.77
C ASN A 93 -3.73 -2.07 8.25
N GLY A 94 -4.98 -1.94 7.82
CA GLY A 94 -5.37 -1.95 6.41
C GLY A 94 -5.63 -0.55 5.84
N LEU A 95 -6.05 -0.52 4.58
CA LEU A 95 -6.49 0.70 3.91
C LEU A 95 -7.94 0.53 3.42
N ILE A 96 -8.71 1.61 3.41
CA ILE A 96 -10.01 1.67 2.73
C ILE A 96 -9.88 2.59 1.53
N MET A 97 -10.09 2.03 0.35
CA MET A 97 -10.20 2.80 -0.89
C MET A 97 -11.67 3.16 -1.13
N THR A 98 -11.96 4.43 -1.36
CA THR A 98 -13.27 4.91 -1.82
C THR A 98 -13.12 5.59 -3.17
N VAL A 99 -13.96 5.24 -4.13
CA VAL A 99 -14.02 5.89 -5.44
C VAL A 99 -15.46 6.25 -5.73
N THR A 100 -15.70 7.49 -6.15
CA THR A 100 -17.00 7.92 -6.66
C THR A 100 -16.91 8.14 -8.15
N ALA A 101 -17.93 7.71 -8.89
CA ALA A 101 -17.95 7.80 -10.34
C ALA A 101 -19.34 8.10 -10.89
N GLN A 102 -19.37 8.59 -12.11
CA GLN A 102 -20.60 8.86 -12.83
C GLN A 102 -20.43 8.43 -14.29
N GLY A 103 -21.54 7.96 -14.86
CA GLY A 103 -21.67 7.61 -16.24
C GLY A 103 -22.34 8.72 -17.04
N TYR A 104 -22.09 8.73 -18.34
CA TYR A 104 -22.77 9.58 -19.30
C TYR A 104 -23.08 8.81 -20.56
N ASN A 105 -24.31 8.93 -21.02
CA ASN A 105 -24.77 8.35 -22.27
C ASN A 105 -24.81 9.44 -23.33
N TYR A 106 -24.04 9.26 -24.41
CA TYR A 106 -23.94 10.25 -25.49
C TYR A 106 -25.20 10.32 -26.34
N ASN A 107 -25.95 9.22 -26.46
CA ASN A 107 -27.16 9.14 -27.27
C ASN A 107 -28.33 9.86 -26.59
N THR A 108 -28.51 9.66 -25.28
CA THR A 108 -29.60 10.29 -24.52
C THR A 108 -29.21 11.60 -23.87
N ARG A 109 -27.90 11.91 -23.80
CA ARG A 109 -27.33 13.07 -23.09
C ARG A 109 -27.68 13.10 -21.59
N VAL A 110 -27.90 11.92 -21.00
CA VAL A 110 -28.24 11.77 -19.58
C VAL A 110 -27.03 11.29 -18.79
N THR A 111 -26.79 11.92 -17.64
CA THR A 111 -25.84 11.47 -16.64
C THR A 111 -26.49 10.47 -15.69
N SER A 112 -25.72 9.49 -15.24
CA SER A 112 -26.17 8.53 -14.23
C SER A 112 -26.25 9.17 -12.83
N PRO A 113 -26.86 8.49 -11.85
CA PRO A 113 -26.57 8.73 -10.45
C PRO A 113 -25.07 8.54 -10.14
N VAL A 114 -24.63 9.05 -9.00
CA VAL A 114 -23.26 8.82 -8.51
C VAL A 114 -23.15 7.41 -7.95
N TYR A 115 -22.17 6.66 -8.44
CA TYR A 115 -21.79 5.35 -7.91
C TYR A 115 -20.66 5.49 -6.90
N LYS A 116 -20.77 4.81 -5.76
CA LYS A 116 -19.75 4.77 -4.72
C LYS A 116 -19.20 3.36 -4.58
N PHE A 117 -17.90 3.20 -4.82
CA PHE A 117 -17.17 1.96 -4.65
C PHE A 117 -16.31 2.03 -3.41
N VAL A 118 -16.41 1.03 -2.54
CA VAL A 118 -15.57 0.90 -1.34
C VAL A 118 -14.83 -0.43 -1.41
N ARG A 119 -13.53 -0.42 -1.13
CA ARG A 119 -12.68 -1.62 -1.09
C ARG A 119 -11.81 -1.61 0.16
N ASN A 120 -11.78 -2.73 0.87
CA ASN A 120 -10.79 -2.99 1.90
C ASN A 120 -9.52 -3.52 1.22
N VAL A 121 -8.40 -2.88 1.48
CA VAL A 121 -7.10 -3.17 0.87
C VAL A 121 -6.14 -3.75 1.86
#